data_AF-A0A2D7AUA6-F1
#
_entry.id   AF-A0A2D7AUA6-F1
#
_cell.length_a   1.000
_cell.length_b   1.000
_cell.length_c   1.000
_cell.angle_alpha   90.00
_cell.angle_beta   90.00
_cell.angle_gamma   90.00
#
_symmetry.space_group_name_H-M   'P 1'
#
loop_
_entity.id
_entity.type
_entity.pdbx_description
1 polymer ?
#
loop_
_entity_poly.entity_id
_entity_poly.type
_entity_poly.pdbx_seq_one_letter_code
_entity_poly.pdbx_strand_id
1 'polypeptide(L)'
;MRKSFSTMNAVLLAVLLCASALPQSVAAEDPTTEHFAFGVEYDWSNMNTDFESMTGLPLDDILADVMQSADDAGIEMLLLEEITGTSSMVIDQYEDGTKMINPADGSGSKEVTKHVTELTIRHGGIMDMAMITEWSDARAGWDLTISGGAEGVVNIDAYYVEYRDADGLMYGHDVEMSMLTEQSIFFDLQGHVEADDGDSVMPLNVHMEMGVDYSVDNAQSEIMYSEASELYQALSALEGGDELHWGIGEGDDDYVYWSGMDEADTNCEWSGYEYECHTIETVDAYWDILYDADSCDWYGWNAEYECYGPGYSYYFGYCEHYNNSGQNMYACTNDFGWESDWEYYLYDTNYEDGTNPPGVGHEEWDYFN
;
A
#
# COMPACT_ATOMS: atom_id res chain seq x y z
N MET A 1 -3.81 -48.26 -6.47
CA MET A 1 -2.33 -48.33 -6.45
C MET A 1 -1.82 -47.17 -5.61
N ARG A 2 -1.41 -47.42 -4.37
CA ARG A 2 -0.80 -46.40 -3.49
C ARG A 2 0.61 -46.11 -4.02
N LYS A 3 0.84 -44.91 -4.54
CA LYS A 3 2.21 -44.43 -4.80
C LYS A 3 2.79 -44.06 -3.44
N SER A 4 3.73 -44.86 -2.94
CA SER A 4 4.55 -44.46 -1.81
C SER A 4 5.42 -43.30 -2.27
N PHE A 5 5.14 -42.08 -1.80
CA PHE A 5 6.14 -41.03 -1.81
C PHE A 5 7.30 -41.54 -0.96
N SER A 6 8.40 -41.85 -1.65
CA SER A 6 9.59 -42.44 -1.04
C SER A 6 10.16 -41.45 -0.04
N THR A 7 10.37 -41.89 1.21
CA THR A 7 11.13 -41.19 2.27
C THR A 7 12.49 -40.69 1.79
N MET A 8 13.03 -41.29 0.72
CA MET A 8 14.26 -40.86 0.07
C MET A 8 14.13 -39.50 -0.65
N ASN A 9 12.94 -39.13 -1.15
CA ASN A 9 12.71 -37.82 -1.76
C ASN A 9 12.55 -36.71 -0.70
N ALA A 10 11.90 -37.00 0.42
CA ALA A 10 11.75 -36.05 1.53
C ALA A 10 13.11 -35.73 2.19
N VAL A 11 13.98 -36.74 2.37
CA VAL A 11 15.35 -36.53 2.87
C VAL A 11 16.19 -35.77 1.86
N LEU A 12 16.04 -36.01 0.55
CA LEU A 12 16.78 -35.27 -0.47
C LEU A 12 16.35 -33.79 -0.52
N LEU A 13 15.05 -33.52 -0.39
CA LEU A 13 14.51 -32.15 -0.34
C LEU A 13 14.96 -31.42 0.93
N ALA A 14 14.94 -32.10 2.08
CA ALA A 14 15.44 -31.55 3.34
C ALA A 14 16.96 -31.28 3.30
N VAL A 15 17.76 -32.16 2.68
CA VAL A 15 19.20 -31.94 2.50
C VAL A 15 19.49 -30.82 1.49
N LEU A 16 18.67 -30.65 0.46
CA LEU A 16 18.76 -29.55 -0.50
C LEU A 16 18.40 -28.20 0.16
N LEU A 17 17.36 -28.16 1.00
CA LEU A 17 16.98 -26.98 1.80
C LEU A 17 18.05 -26.62 2.83
N CYS A 18 18.67 -27.60 3.49
CA CYS A 18 19.80 -27.36 4.39
C CYS A 18 21.07 -26.93 3.66
N ALA A 19 21.26 -27.33 2.40
CA ALA A 19 22.40 -26.92 1.58
C ALA A 19 22.23 -25.53 0.96
N SER A 20 21.00 -25.07 0.74
CA SER A 20 20.69 -23.69 0.32
C SER A 20 20.76 -22.66 1.45
N ALA A 21 20.78 -23.11 2.71
CA ALA A 21 20.94 -22.25 3.88
C ALA A 21 22.42 -21.93 4.23
N LEU A 22 23.37 -22.46 3.45
CA LEU A 22 24.79 -22.15 3.61
C LEU A 22 25.23 -21.23 2.46
N PRO A 23 25.69 -20.00 2.73
CA PRO A 23 26.34 -19.21 1.69
C PRO A 23 27.54 -20.00 1.16
N GLN A 24 27.51 -20.32 -0.13
CA GLN A 24 28.65 -20.93 -0.82
C GLN A 24 29.71 -19.85 -1.10
N SER A 25 30.31 -19.30 -0.05
CA SER A 25 31.46 -18.42 -0.19
C SER A 25 32.68 -19.26 -0.59
N VAL A 26 33.14 -19.09 -1.83
CA VAL A 26 34.48 -19.50 -2.25
C VAL A 26 35.46 -18.60 -1.50
N ALA A 27 36.01 -19.10 -0.38
CA ALA A 27 36.96 -18.37 0.44
C ALA A 27 38.25 -18.09 -0.36
N ALA A 28 38.39 -16.84 -0.81
CA ALA A 28 39.69 -16.18 -0.88
C ALA A 28 39.78 -15.29 0.37
N GLU A 29 40.54 -15.74 1.38
CA GLU A 29 40.89 -14.93 2.55
C GLU A 29 41.64 -13.67 2.08
N ASP A 30 40.95 -12.53 2.04
CA ASP A 30 41.58 -11.21 2.14
C ASP A 30 41.25 -10.65 3.54
N PRO A 31 42.23 -10.46 4.44
CA PRO A 31 41.96 -10.23 5.87
C PRO A 31 41.57 -8.78 6.20
N THR A 32 40.91 -8.04 5.30
CA THR A 32 40.60 -6.62 5.49
C THR A 32 39.17 -6.18 5.19
N THR A 33 38.29 -7.05 4.69
CA THR A 33 36.88 -6.69 4.47
C THR A 33 36.05 -7.06 5.69
N GLU A 34 35.47 -6.06 6.35
CA GLU A 34 34.49 -6.27 7.41
C GLU A 34 33.27 -6.97 6.81
N HIS A 35 33.12 -8.27 7.14
CA HIS A 35 31.98 -9.10 6.75
C HIS A 35 31.08 -9.28 7.96
N PHE A 36 29.83 -8.85 7.85
CA PHE A 36 28.85 -8.90 8.92
C PHE A 36 27.56 -9.54 8.41
N ALA A 37 27.17 -10.65 9.03
CA ALA A 37 25.90 -11.32 8.78
C ALA A 37 25.07 -11.41 10.06
N PHE A 38 23.80 -11.07 9.97
CA PHE A 38 22.85 -11.13 11.07
C PHE A 38 21.45 -11.45 10.55
N GLY A 39 20.60 -11.96 11.42
CA GLY A 39 19.26 -12.37 11.00
C GLY A 39 18.42 -12.89 12.14
N VAL A 40 17.19 -13.22 11.79
CA VAL A 40 16.21 -13.85 12.68
C VAL A 40 15.63 -15.07 11.98
N GLU A 41 15.35 -16.11 12.77
CA GLU A 41 14.64 -17.29 12.32
C GLU A 41 13.59 -17.65 13.38
N TYR A 42 12.40 -17.99 12.91
CA TYR A 42 11.28 -18.44 13.73
C TYR A 42 10.78 -19.78 13.21
N ASP A 43 10.61 -20.72 14.12
CA ASP A 43 10.02 -22.03 13.87
C ASP A 43 8.57 -22.02 14.37
N TRP A 44 7.64 -22.14 13.44
CA TRP A 44 6.21 -22.03 13.68
C TRP A 44 5.64 -23.15 14.54
N SER A 45 6.35 -24.27 14.71
CA SER A 45 5.96 -25.30 15.68
C SER A 45 6.03 -24.82 17.13
N ASN A 46 6.73 -23.72 17.41
CA ASN A 46 6.78 -23.10 18.75
C ASN A 46 5.57 -22.21 19.06
N MET A 47 4.67 -21.96 18.10
CA MET A 47 3.57 -21.00 18.24
C MET A 47 2.72 -21.24 19.49
N ASN A 48 2.36 -22.49 19.80
CA ASN A 48 1.54 -22.80 20.99
C ASN A 48 2.26 -22.44 22.29
N THR A 49 3.57 -22.70 22.35
CA THR A 49 4.40 -22.39 23.53
C THR A 49 4.55 -20.88 23.70
N ASP A 50 4.76 -20.16 22.59
CA ASP A 50 4.91 -18.71 22.62
C ASP A 50 3.59 -18.00 22.94
N PHE A 51 2.46 -18.53 22.43
CA PHE A 51 1.12 -18.07 22.80
C PHE A 51 0.89 -18.21 24.31
N GLU A 52 1.22 -19.35 24.91
CA GLU A 52 1.12 -19.56 26.36
C GLU A 52 2.04 -18.59 27.12
N SER A 53 3.28 -18.40 26.66
CA SER A 53 4.24 -17.49 27.29
C SER A 53 3.77 -16.03 27.28
N MET A 54 3.14 -15.59 26.19
CA MET A 54 2.64 -14.22 26.04
C MET A 54 1.33 -13.96 26.78
N THR A 55 0.42 -14.94 26.77
CA THR A 55 -0.95 -14.76 27.29
C THR A 55 -1.15 -15.35 28.69
N GLY A 56 -0.31 -16.30 29.09
CA GLY A 56 -0.48 -17.13 30.27
C GLY A 56 -1.57 -18.20 30.12
N LEU A 57 -2.10 -18.41 28.92
CA LEU A 57 -3.17 -19.37 28.62
C LEU A 57 -2.69 -20.37 27.56
N PRO A 58 -2.63 -21.67 27.87
CA PRO A 58 -2.30 -22.70 26.88
C PRO A 58 -3.42 -22.80 25.84
N LEU A 59 -3.06 -22.86 24.55
CA LEU A 59 -4.04 -23.00 23.46
C LEU A 59 -4.81 -24.31 23.58
N ASP A 60 -4.13 -25.40 23.93
CA ASP A 60 -4.74 -26.71 24.15
C ASP A 60 -5.82 -26.68 25.25
N ASP A 61 -5.62 -25.90 26.32
CA ASP A 61 -6.60 -25.75 27.40
C ASP A 61 -7.85 -24.99 26.91
N ILE A 62 -7.65 -23.97 26.05
CA ILE A 62 -8.76 -23.22 25.43
C ILE A 62 -9.58 -24.15 24.53
N LEU A 63 -8.92 -24.93 23.67
CA LEU A 63 -9.60 -25.88 22.78
C LEU A 63 -10.33 -26.97 23.58
N ALA A 64 -9.70 -27.48 24.65
CA ALA A 64 -10.32 -28.45 25.55
C ALA A 64 -11.55 -27.89 26.26
N ASP A 65 -11.54 -26.63 26.69
CA ASP A 65 -12.70 -25.98 27.34
C ASP A 65 -13.88 -25.79 26.36
N VAL A 66 -13.59 -25.48 25.10
CA VAL A 66 -14.60 -25.43 24.02
C VAL A 66 -15.19 -26.82 23.77
N MET A 67 -14.35 -27.85 23.67
CA MET A 67 -14.80 -29.23 23.50
C MET A 67 -15.64 -29.71 24.70
N GLN A 68 -15.25 -29.36 25.93
CA GLN A 68 -16.03 -29.69 27.13
C GLN A 68 -17.37 -28.95 27.15
N SER A 69 -17.40 -27.68 26.73
CA SER A 69 -18.64 -26.93 26.61
C SER A 69 -19.59 -27.53 25.56
N ALA A 70 -19.05 -28.09 24.48
CA ALA A 70 -19.83 -28.83 23.48
C ALA A 70 -20.40 -30.13 24.08
N ASP A 71 -19.59 -30.90 24.81
CA ASP A 71 -20.03 -32.13 25.51
C ASP A 71 -21.13 -31.83 26.53
N ASP A 72 -20.99 -30.76 27.31
CA ASP A 72 -22.02 -30.28 28.26
C ASP A 72 -23.34 -29.91 27.56
N ALA A 73 -23.27 -29.49 26.30
CA ALA A 73 -24.42 -29.21 25.44
C ALA A 73 -24.97 -30.45 24.70
N GLY A 74 -24.32 -31.62 24.85
CA GLY A 74 -24.68 -32.87 24.18
C GLY A 74 -24.18 -32.96 22.73
N ILE A 75 -23.21 -32.14 22.35
CA ILE A 75 -22.55 -32.14 21.03
C ILE A 75 -21.19 -32.80 21.18
N GLU A 76 -20.94 -33.89 20.46
CA GLU A 76 -19.58 -34.44 20.35
C GLU A 76 -18.77 -33.52 19.44
N MET A 77 -17.60 -33.08 19.93
CA MET A 77 -16.72 -32.17 19.20
C MET A 77 -15.26 -32.54 19.44
N LEU A 78 -14.49 -32.61 18.36
CA LEU A 78 -13.03 -32.72 18.37
C LEU A 78 -12.45 -31.60 17.51
N LEU A 79 -11.63 -30.75 18.12
CA LEU A 79 -10.86 -29.71 17.45
C LEU A 79 -9.42 -30.20 17.27
N LEU A 80 -8.88 -30.01 16.07
CA LEU A 80 -7.52 -30.34 15.68
C LEU A 80 -6.91 -29.10 15.02
N GLU A 81 -5.68 -28.79 15.39
CA GLU A 81 -4.89 -27.71 14.85
C GLU A 81 -3.45 -28.19 14.70
N GLU A 82 -2.80 -27.83 13.60
CA GLU A 82 -1.38 -28.05 13.37
C GLU A 82 -0.82 -26.86 12.60
N ILE A 83 0.21 -26.21 13.15
CA ILE A 83 0.94 -25.15 12.46
C ILE A 83 2.42 -25.51 12.48
N THR A 84 3.01 -25.63 11.29
CA THR A 84 4.42 -25.98 11.12
C THR A 84 5.05 -25.15 10.02
N GLY A 85 6.36 -24.98 10.10
CA GLY A 85 7.09 -24.19 9.11
C GLY A 85 8.19 -23.36 9.73
N THR A 86 8.89 -22.62 8.88
CA THR A 86 9.91 -21.68 9.32
C THR A 86 9.78 -20.34 8.60
N SER A 87 10.27 -19.29 9.25
CA SER A 87 10.43 -17.97 8.64
C SER A 87 11.77 -17.42 9.05
N SER A 88 12.54 -16.95 8.07
CA SER A 88 13.85 -16.36 8.31
C SER A 88 14.09 -15.13 7.46
N MET A 89 14.88 -14.23 8.03
CA MET A 89 15.43 -13.07 7.38
C MET A 89 16.91 -13.00 7.73
N VAL A 90 17.75 -12.96 6.71
CA VAL A 90 19.21 -12.84 6.86
C VAL A 90 19.66 -11.64 6.05
N ILE A 91 20.49 -10.81 6.67
CA ILE A 91 21.20 -9.71 6.05
C ILE A 91 22.68 -10.05 6.12
N ASP A 92 23.35 -10.02 4.97
CA ASP A 92 24.78 -10.19 4.82
C ASP A 92 25.38 -8.92 4.22
N GLN A 93 26.40 -8.34 4.86
CA GLN A 93 27.08 -7.12 4.43
C GLN A 93 28.58 -7.34 4.32
N TYR A 94 29.14 -6.95 3.17
CA TYR A 94 30.58 -7.04 2.91
C TYR A 94 31.04 -6.05 1.85
N GLU A 95 32.35 -5.93 1.69
CA GLU A 95 32.95 -5.15 0.60
C GLU A 95 33.40 -6.06 -0.56
N ASP A 96 33.10 -5.65 -1.80
CA ASP A 96 33.44 -6.40 -3.02
C ASP A 96 34.44 -5.64 -3.91
N GLY A 97 35.55 -5.21 -3.31
CA GLY A 97 36.64 -4.52 -4.00
C GLY A 97 36.27 -3.13 -4.53
N THR A 98 37.15 -2.55 -5.36
CA THR A 98 37.02 -1.18 -5.87
C THR A 98 36.74 -1.12 -7.37
N LYS A 99 36.16 0.01 -7.82
CA LYS A 99 35.87 0.33 -9.22
C LYS A 99 36.13 1.81 -9.47
N MET A 100 36.51 2.15 -10.70
CA MET A 100 36.54 3.55 -11.14
C MET A 100 35.19 3.94 -11.72
N ILE A 101 34.62 5.04 -11.23
CA ILE A 101 33.41 5.66 -11.77
C ILE A 101 33.73 7.06 -12.29
N ASN A 102 32.93 7.56 -13.24
CA ASN A 102 33.02 8.92 -13.72
C ASN A 102 31.69 9.61 -13.38
N PRO A 103 31.62 10.36 -12.26
CA PRO A 103 30.40 11.04 -11.86
C PRO A 103 29.99 12.09 -12.90
N ALA A 104 28.70 12.38 -12.98
CA ALA A 104 28.14 13.29 -13.98
C ALA A 104 28.49 14.78 -13.71
N ASP A 105 28.89 15.11 -12.48
CA ASP A 105 29.32 16.45 -12.04
C ASP A 105 30.60 16.98 -12.73
N GLY A 106 31.30 16.14 -13.50
CA GLY A 106 32.54 16.51 -14.18
C GLY A 106 33.77 16.60 -13.26
N SER A 107 33.69 16.08 -12.03
CA SER A 107 34.79 16.04 -11.05
C SER A 107 35.93 15.07 -11.43
N GLY A 108 35.77 14.33 -12.53
CA GLY A 108 36.73 13.36 -13.04
C GLY A 108 36.55 11.97 -12.43
N SER A 109 37.42 11.03 -12.80
CA SER A 109 37.28 9.64 -12.36
C SER A 109 37.54 9.49 -10.86
N LYS A 110 36.64 8.81 -10.15
CA LYS A 110 36.70 8.52 -8.71
C LYS A 110 36.84 7.02 -8.48
N GLU A 111 37.71 6.64 -7.55
CA GLU A 111 37.78 5.27 -7.06
C GLU A 111 36.75 5.10 -5.95
N VAL A 112 35.89 4.09 -6.10
CA VAL A 112 34.84 3.74 -5.12
C VAL A 112 34.96 2.29 -4.71
N THR A 113 34.68 2.00 -3.45
CA THR A 113 34.50 0.66 -2.89
C THR A 113 33.04 0.25 -3.05
N LYS A 114 32.82 -1.01 -3.44
CA LYS A 114 31.49 -1.63 -3.48
C LYS A 114 31.13 -2.14 -2.10
N HIS A 115 30.11 -1.57 -1.49
CA HIS A 115 29.54 -2.09 -0.25
C HIS A 115 28.26 -2.84 -0.59
N VAL A 116 28.30 -4.14 -0.40
CA VAL A 116 27.24 -5.07 -0.75
C VAL A 116 26.39 -5.34 0.48
N THR A 117 25.07 -5.35 0.29
CA THR A 117 24.09 -5.86 1.26
C THR A 117 23.22 -6.89 0.54
N GLU A 118 23.29 -8.14 0.97
CA GLU A 118 22.41 -9.21 0.53
C GLU A 118 21.31 -9.41 1.58
N LEU A 119 20.06 -9.41 1.12
CA LEU A 119 18.89 -9.72 1.93
C LEU A 119 18.26 -11.00 1.41
N THR A 120 18.16 -12.00 2.29
CA THR A 120 17.49 -13.26 2.02
C THR A 120 16.33 -13.42 3.00
N ILE A 121 15.11 -13.44 2.46
CA ILE A 121 13.90 -13.74 3.22
C ILE A 121 13.37 -15.09 2.74
N ARG A 122 13.05 -15.97 3.69
CA ARG A 122 12.44 -17.27 3.44
C ARG A 122 11.26 -17.45 4.38
N HIS A 123 10.15 -17.91 3.84
CA HIS A 123 8.99 -18.35 4.60
C HIS A 123 8.49 -19.63 3.95
N GLY A 124 8.18 -20.62 4.76
CA GLY A 124 7.54 -21.85 4.34
C GLY A 124 6.69 -22.34 5.49
N GLY A 125 5.38 -22.42 5.30
CA GLY A 125 4.44 -22.76 6.36
C GLY A 125 3.28 -23.60 5.87
N ILE A 126 2.78 -24.44 6.76
CA ILE A 126 1.52 -25.15 6.62
C ILE A 126 0.74 -24.91 7.90
N MET A 127 -0.52 -24.54 7.74
CA MET A 127 -1.50 -24.42 8.80
C MET A 127 -2.70 -25.29 8.44
N ASP A 128 -3.03 -26.24 9.30
CA ASP A 128 -4.16 -27.16 9.15
C ASP A 128 -5.05 -27.06 10.37
N MET A 129 -6.36 -27.01 10.14
CA MET A 129 -7.37 -27.09 11.19
C MET A 129 -8.50 -28.03 10.79
N ALA A 130 -9.02 -28.77 11.75
CA ALA A 130 -10.21 -29.59 11.56
C ALA A 130 -11.12 -29.57 12.79
N MET A 131 -12.42 -29.57 12.54
CA MET A 131 -13.47 -29.76 13.52
C MET A 131 -14.30 -30.96 13.10
N ILE A 132 -14.33 -31.97 13.96
CA ILE A 132 -15.23 -33.12 13.81
C ILE A 132 -16.35 -32.92 14.82
N THR A 133 -17.60 -32.88 14.36
CA THR A 133 -18.75 -32.65 15.23
C THR A 133 -19.91 -33.58 14.90
N GLU A 134 -20.49 -34.14 15.94
CA GLU A 134 -21.68 -34.98 15.88
C GLU A 134 -22.72 -34.49 16.90
N TRP A 135 -23.97 -34.47 16.48
CA TRP A 135 -25.11 -34.23 17.37
C TRP A 135 -26.36 -34.85 16.78
N SER A 136 -27.24 -35.34 17.64
CA SER A 136 -28.59 -35.76 17.22
C SER A 136 -29.61 -35.52 18.33
N ASP A 137 -30.85 -35.23 17.93
CA ASP A 137 -32.04 -35.31 18.78
C ASP A 137 -33.11 -36.19 18.13
N ALA A 138 -34.31 -36.19 18.72
CA ALA A 138 -35.44 -36.94 18.20
C ALA A 138 -36.01 -36.41 16.86
N ARG A 139 -35.40 -35.41 16.21
CA ARG A 139 -35.93 -34.74 15.01
C ARG A 139 -34.89 -34.44 13.94
N ALA A 140 -33.62 -34.35 14.29
CA ALA A 140 -32.54 -34.07 13.36
C ALA A 140 -31.19 -34.49 13.93
N GLY A 141 -30.20 -34.64 13.05
CA GLY A 141 -28.83 -34.88 13.44
C GLY A 141 -27.84 -34.38 12.38
N TRP A 142 -26.59 -34.28 12.78
CA TRP A 142 -25.47 -34.06 11.88
C TRP A 142 -24.25 -34.85 12.35
N ASP A 143 -23.44 -35.25 11.38
CA ASP A 143 -22.08 -35.76 11.56
C ASP A 143 -21.24 -35.10 10.47
N LEU A 144 -20.39 -34.16 10.89
CA LEU A 144 -19.65 -33.26 10.01
C LEU A 144 -18.17 -33.25 10.40
N THR A 145 -17.32 -33.41 9.40
CA THR A 145 -15.91 -33.00 9.41
C THR A 145 -15.80 -31.71 8.62
N ILE A 146 -15.39 -30.64 9.29
CA ILE A 146 -15.06 -29.35 8.67
C ILE A 146 -13.56 -29.19 8.79
N SER A 147 -12.83 -29.09 7.69
CA SER A 147 -11.39 -28.81 7.72
C SER A 147 -11.05 -27.65 6.82
N GLY A 148 -9.96 -26.98 7.15
CA GLY A 148 -9.39 -25.94 6.32
C GLY A 148 -7.92 -25.84 6.61
N GLY A 149 -7.20 -25.25 5.68
CA GLY A 149 -5.79 -25.05 5.86
C GLY A 149 -5.24 -24.10 4.82
N ALA A 150 -3.99 -23.71 5.04
CA ALA A 150 -3.22 -22.95 4.08
C ALA A 150 -1.79 -23.46 4.05
N GLU A 151 -1.21 -23.48 2.87
CA GLU A 151 0.21 -23.72 2.67
C GLU A 151 0.81 -22.54 1.92
N GLY A 152 2.02 -22.16 2.27
CA GLY A 152 2.60 -20.94 1.76
C GLY A 152 4.11 -20.99 1.72
N VAL A 153 4.69 -20.52 0.61
CA VAL A 153 6.11 -20.26 0.47
C VAL A 153 6.30 -18.81 0.03
N VAL A 154 7.26 -18.11 0.64
CA VAL A 154 7.74 -16.81 0.17
C VAL A 154 9.26 -16.83 0.19
N ASN A 155 9.88 -16.57 -0.96
CA ASN A 155 11.31 -16.40 -1.11
C ASN A 155 11.56 -15.02 -1.70
N ILE A 156 12.36 -14.20 -1.04
CA ILE A 156 12.83 -12.91 -1.57
C ILE A 156 14.34 -12.90 -1.44
N ASP A 157 15.00 -12.56 -2.54
CA ASP A 157 16.43 -12.27 -2.57
C ASP A 157 16.62 -10.88 -3.12
N ALA A 158 17.31 -10.02 -2.37
CA ALA A 158 17.69 -8.70 -2.83
C ALA A 158 19.20 -8.49 -2.64
N TYR A 159 19.83 -7.99 -3.69
CA TYR A 159 21.24 -7.68 -3.76
C TYR A 159 21.37 -6.19 -3.99
N TYR A 160 21.89 -5.48 -2.99
CA TYR A 160 22.05 -4.03 -3.01
C TYR A 160 23.54 -3.68 -2.95
N VAL A 161 24.00 -2.84 -3.87
CA VAL A 161 25.39 -2.39 -3.92
C VAL A 161 25.44 -0.88 -3.85
N GLU A 162 26.17 -0.35 -2.88
CA GLU A 162 26.49 1.07 -2.82
C GLU A 162 27.92 1.33 -3.29
N TYR A 163 28.08 2.40 -4.05
CA TYR A 163 29.38 2.88 -4.52
C TYR A 163 29.87 4.04 -3.67
N ARG A 164 30.78 3.78 -2.72
CA ARG A 164 31.30 4.80 -1.78
C ARG A 164 32.77 5.08 -1.98
N ASP A 165 33.18 6.35 -1.88
CA ASP A 165 34.60 6.70 -1.85
C ASP A 165 35.21 6.56 -0.45
N ALA A 166 36.51 6.84 -0.34
CA ALA A 166 37.25 6.78 0.92
C ALA A 166 36.79 7.81 1.97
N ASP A 167 36.10 8.87 1.56
CA ASP A 167 35.52 9.89 2.45
C ASP A 167 34.08 9.49 2.89
N GLY A 168 33.57 8.35 2.39
CA GLY A 168 32.26 7.81 2.69
C GLY A 168 31.13 8.44 1.87
N LEU A 169 31.44 9.19 0.82
CA LEU A 169 30.44 9.80 -0.06
C LEU A 169 29.90 8.75 -1.04
N MET A 170 28.58 8.72 -1.20
CA MET A 170 27.91 7.78 -2.11
C MET A 170 27.76 8.39 -3.51
N TYR A 171 28.06 7.63 -4.56
CA TYR A 171 27.93 8.10 -5.95
C TYR A 171 26.86 7.39 -6.76
N GLY A 172 26.22 6.38 -6.16
CA GLY A 172 25.22 5.58 -6.83
C GLY A 172 24.97 4.28 -6.09
N HIS A 173 23.97 3.57 -6.57
CA HIS A 173 23.63 2.25 -6.07
C HIS A 173 22.99 1.39 -7.15
N ASP A 174 23.15 0.09 -7.00
CA ASP A 174 22.47 -0.91 -7.80
C ASP A 174 21.59 -1.78 -6.90
N VAL A 175 20.43 -2.18 -7.41
CA VAL A 175 19.53 -3.14 -6.77
C VAL A 175 19.22 -4.23 -7.79
N GLU A 176 19.37 -5.48 -7.38
CA GLU A 176 18.84 -6.64 -8.08
C GLU A 176 17.96 -7.43 -7.11
N MET A 177 16.71 -7.68 -7.48
CA MET A 177 15.75 -8.37 -6.63
C MET A 177 15.04 -9.48 -7.40
N SER A 178 14.84 -10.61 -6.73
CA SER A 178 13.94 -11.66 -7.18
C SER A 178 12.97 -12.05 -6.06
N MET A 179 11.79 -12.50 -6.46
CA MET A 179 10.75 -12.92 -5.54
C MET A 179 10.00 -14.12 -6.08
N LEU A 180 9.64 -15.04 -5.20
CA LEU A 180 8.68 -16.11 -5.45
C LEU A 180 7.72 -16.17 -4.27
N THR A 181 6.43 -16.18 -4.56
CA THR A 181 5.39 -16.52 -3.58
C THR A 181 4.43 -17.53 -4.19
N GLU A 182 4.13 -18.55 -3.41
CA GLU A 182 3.14 -19.58 -3.73
C GLU A 182 2.28 -19.74 -2.48
N GLN A 183 0.97 -19.60 -2.62
CA GLN A 183 0.03 -19.68 -1.50
C GLN A 183 -1.18 -20.49 -1.93
N SER A 184 -1.57 -21.49 -1.14
CA SER A 184 -2.81 -22.24 -1.33
C SER A 184 -3.63 -22.21 -0.05
N ILE A 185 -4.95 -22.12 -0.20
CA ILE A 185 -5.91 -22.18 0.90
C ILE A 185 -6.99 -23.17 0.48
N PHE A 186 -7.33 -24.10 1.37
CA PHE A 186 -8.40 -25.05 1.14
C PHE A 186 -9.44 -25.03 2.26
N PHE A 187 -10.64 -25.47 1.92
CA PHE A 187 -11.75 -25.74 2.82
C PHE A 187 -12.46 -27.02 2.37
N ASP A 188 -12.69 -27.91 3.31
CA ASP A 188 -13.45 -29.14 3.13
C ASP A 188 -14.60 -29.22 4.13
N LEU A 189 -15.77 -29.62 3.64
CA LEU A 189 -16.93 -29.98 4.43
C LEU A 189 -17.40 -31.36 3.99
N GLN A 190 -17.19 -32.35 4.84
CA GLN A 190 -17.58 -33.73 4.61
C GLN A 190 -18.51 -34.21 5.70
N GLY A 191 -19.55 -34.97 5.36
CA GLY A 191 -20.42 -35.59 6.35
C GLY A 191 -21.85 -35.70 5.86
N HIS A 192 -22.79 -35.58 6.78
CA HIS A 192 -24.21 -35.58 6.45
C HIS A 192 -25.05 -34.83 7.49
N VAL A 193 -26.23 -34.40 7.04
CA VAL A 193 -27.31 -33.90 7.90
C VAL A 193 -28.51 -34.82 7.69
N GLU A 194 -29.19 -35.18 8.78
CA GLU A 194 -30.34 -36.08 8.76
C GLU A 194 -31.57 -35.46 9.44
N ALA A 195 -32.75 -35.89 9.01
CA ALA A 195 -34.03 -35.54 9.63
C ALA A 195 -34.60 -36.68 10.50
N ASP A 196 -35.67 -36.38 11.22
CA ASP A 196 -36.39 -37.22 12.22
C ASP A 196 -36.65 -38.66 11.77
N ASP A 197 -36.89 -38.87 10.47
CA ASP A 197 -37.23 -40.18 9.93
C ASP A 197 -36.02 -41.13 9.79
N GLY A 198 -34.78 -40.64 9.93
CA GLY A 198 -33.55 -41.40 9.68
C GLY A 198 -33.39 -41.88 8.22
N ASP A 199 -34.36 -41.59 7.35
CA ASP A 199 -34.42 -41.99 5.95
C ASP A 199 -34.05 -40.81 5.03
N SER A 200 -34.24 -39.58 5.51
CA SER A 200 -33.92 -38.34 4.79
C SER A 200 -32.53 -37.83 5.19
N VAL A 201 -31.50 -38.38 4.53
CA VAL A 201 -30.09 -38.00 4.72
C VAL A 201 -29.61 -37.11 3.57
N MET A 202 -29.06 -35.94 3.88
CA MET A 202 -28.35 -35.06 2.95
C MET A 202 -26.85 -35.26 3.13
N PRO A 203 -26.17 -35.98 2.21
CA PRO A 203 -24.71 -36.07 2.25
C PRO A 203 -24.07 -34.76 1.81
N LEU A 204 -23.00 -34.38 2.50
CA LEU A 204 -22.17 -33.21 2.21
C LEU A 204 -20.75 -33.68 1.88
N ASN A 205 -20.26 -33.21 0.74
CA ASN A 205 -18.88 -33.40 0.31
C ASN A 205 -18.52 -32.21 -0.57
N VAL A 206 -18.08 -31.14 0.09
CA VAL A 206 -17.73 -29.87 -0.53
C VAL A 206 -16.23 -29.69 -0.32
N HIS A 207 -15.53 -29.43 -1.42
CA HIS A 207 -14.13 -29.05 -1.42
C HIS A 207 -14.01 -27.72 -2.16
N MET A 208 -13.33 -26.77 -1.56
CA MET A 208 -13.02 -25.46 -2.12
C MET A 208 -11.54 -25.21 -1.94
N GLU A 209 -10.87 -24.75 -3.00
CA GLU A 209 -9.44 -24.46 -2.98
C GLU A 209 -9.19 -23.18 -3.78
N MET A 210 -8.29 -22.34 -3.28
CA MET A 210 -7.80 -21.15 -3.94
C MET A 210 -6.28 -21.12 -3.84
N GLY A 211 -5.61 -20.98 -4.99
CA GLY A 211 -4.16 -20.79 -5.06
C GLY A 211 -3.83 -19.44 -5.69
N VAL A 212 -2.80 -18.77 -5.18
CA VAL A 212 -2.24 -17.54 -5.73
C VAL A 212 -0.72 -17.67 -5.79
N ASP A 213 -0.19 -17.57 -7.00
CA ASP A 213 1.24 -17.60 -7.25
C ASP A 213 1.68 -16.27 -7.89
N TYR A 214 2.81 -15.74 -7.43
CA TYR A 214 3.41 -14.55 -8.01
C TYR A 214 4.94 -14.66 -7.97
N SER A 215 5.59 -14.29 -9.07
CA SER A 215 7.04 -14.28 -9.15
C SER A 215 7.54 -13.01 -9.82
N VAL A 216 8.70 -12.56 -9.34
CA VAL A 216 9.55 -11.55 -9.97
C VAL A 216 10.85 -12.27 -10.31
N ASP A 217 11.02 -12.61 -11.58
CA ASP A 217 12.21 -13.34 -12.03
C ASP A 217 13.48 -12.50 -11.86
N ASN A 218 13.39 -11.22 -12.19
CA ASN A 218 14.44 -10.23 -11.96
C ASN A 218 13.85 -8.81 -12.02
N ALA A 219 14.10 -8.02 -10.99
CA ALA A 219 13.91 -6.57 -10.98
C ALA A 219 15.27 -5.92 -10.71
N GLN A 220 15.78 -5.18 -11.70
CA GLN A 220 17.10 -4.57 -11.64
C GLN A 220 16.99 -3.04 -11.76
N SER A 221 17.76 -2.33 -10.97
CA SER A 221 17.95 -0.88 -11.03
C SER A 221 19.44 -0.57 -10.89
N GLU A 222 19.95 0.33 -11.74
CA GLU A 222 21.30 0.87 -11.65
C GLU A 222 21.18 2.39 -11.66
N ILE A 223 21.59 3.03 -10.56
CA ILE A 223 21.46 4.48 -10.38
C ILE A 223 22.83 5.07 -10.10
N MET A 224 23.23 6.02 -10.94
CA MET A 224 24.38 6.88 -10.70
C MET A 224 23.88 8.28 -10.36
N TYR A 225 24.37 8.84 -9.26
CA TYR A 225 23.97 10.17 -8.82
C TYR A 225 24.63 11.27 -9.65
N SER A 226 23.93 12.39 -9.80
CA SER A 226 24.46 13.59 -10.43
C SER A 226 25.62 14.18 -9.63
N GLU A 227 25.51 14.12 -8.31
CA GLU A 227 26.49 14.57 -7.32
C GLU A 227 26.69 13.52 -6.21
N ALA A 228 27.79 13.65 -5.47
CA ALA A 228 28.06 12.73 -4.37
C ALA A 228 27.13 13.02 -3.19
N SER A 229 26.48 11.98 -2.67
CA SER A 229 25.55 12.06 -1.53
C SER A 229 26.31 12.01 -0.20
N GLU A 230 25.98 12.94 0.68
CA GLU A 230 26.50 13.05 2.06
C GLU A 230 25.67 12.26 3.09
N LEU A 231 24.85 11.30 2.65
CA LEU A 231 23.89 10.57 3.49
C LEU A 231 24.53 10.03 4.79
N TYR A 232 25.68 9.37 4.69
CA TYR A 232 26.33 8.76 5.86
C TYR A 232 26.89 9.79 6.82
N GLN A 233 27.40 10.92 6.31
CA GLN A 233 27.89 12.03 7.12
C GLN A 233 26.73 12.69 7.85
N ALA A 234 25.62 12.96 7.16
CA ALA A 234 24.40 13.52 7.74
C ALA A 234 23.80 12.58 8.80
N LEU A 235 23.72 11.27 8.51
CA LEU A 235 23.23 10.26 9.45
C LEU A 235 24.10 10.20 10.72
N SER A 236 25.42 10.29 10.57
CA SER A 236 26.35 10.29 11.71
C SER A 236 26.28 11.55 12.57
N ALA A 237 25.73 12.65 12.03
CA ALA A 237 25.61 13.93 12.70
C ALA A 237 24.27 14.11 13.43
N LEU A 238 23.32 13.18 13.28
CA LEU A 238 22.01 13.27 13.95
C LEU A 238 22.14 13.19 15.47
N GLU A 239 21.44 14.09 16.16
CA GLU A 239 21.25 14.01 17.61
C GLU A 239 19.92 13.31 17.95
N GLY A 240 19.71 13.03 19.24
CA GLY A 240 18.50 12.34 19.69
C GLY A 240 17.24 13.18 19.46
N GLY A 241 16.38 12.71 18.55
CA GLY A 241 15.14 13.38 18.18
C GLY A 241 15.21 14.17 16.87
N ASP A 242 16.37 14.18 16.21
CA ASP A 242 16.52 14.76 14.87
C ASP A 242 16.00 13.80 13.80
N GLU A 243 15.53 14.37 12.69
CA GLU A 243 15.04 13.65 11.52
C GLU A 243 15.92 14.00 10.32
N LEU A 244 16.24 12.98 9.51
CA LEU A 244 16.97 13.16 8.25
C LEU A 244 16.03 12.84 7.09
N HIS A 245 15.83 13.83 6.23
CA HIS A 245 15.20 13.62 4.94
C HIS A 245 16.28 13.50 3.88
N TRP A 246 16.24 12.43 3.11
CA TRP A 246 17.18 12.17 2.02
C TRP A 246 16.41 11.64 0.82
N GLY A 247 16.76 12.12 -0.36
CA GLY A 247 16.16 11.75 -1.64
C GLY A 247 17.14 12.02 -2.77
N ILE A 248 16.81 11.50 -3.95
CA ILE A 248 17.60 11.67 -5.17
C ILE A 248 16.80 12.58 -6.10
N GLY A 249 17.35 13.75 -6.45
CA GLY A 249 16.70 14.76 -7.29
C GLY A 249 16.69 16.14 -6.64
N GLU A 250 16.34 17.18 -7.42
CA GLU A 250 16.15 18.53 -6.87
C GLU A 250 14.85 18.55 -6.06
N GLY A 251 14.95 18.83 -4.77
CA GLY A 251 13.83 18.97 -3.83
C GLY A 251 13.07 20.30 -3.99
N ASP A 252 12.74 20.66 -5.23
CA ASP A 252 11.61 21.54 -5.49
C ASP A 252 10.41 20.63 -5.72
N ASP A 253 9.64 20.41 -4.65
CA ASP A 253 8.43 19.59 -4.63
C ASP A 253 7.41 20.06 -5.68
N ASP A 254 7.42 19.45 -6.86
CA ASP A 254 6.19 19.21 -7.65
C ASP A 254 5.91 17.71 -7.64
N TYR A 255 5.70 17.16 -6.45
CA TYR A 255 5.06 15.85 -6.33
C TYR A 255 3.60 15.99 -6.74
N VAL A 256 3.30 15.70 -8.02
CA VAL A 256 1.91 15.47 -8.45
C VAL A 256 1.43 14.16 -7.81
N TYR A 257 0.72 14.27 -6.69
CA TYR A 257 0.01 13.15 -6.10
C TYR A 257 -1.14 12.73 -7.01
N TRP A 258 -0.97 11.61 -7.73
CA TRP A 258 -2.07 10.94 -8.42
C TRP A 258 -2.83 10.04 -7.43
N SER A 259 -3.51 10.66 -6.45
CA SER A 259 -4.53 9.96 -5.68
C SER A 259 -5.90 10.56 -6.01
N GLY A 260 -6.71 9.83 -6.77
CA GLY A 260 -8.13 10.15 -6.98
C GLY A 260 -8.56 10.49 -8.41
N MET A 261 -7.69 10.37 -9.42
CA MET A 261 -8.10 10.60 -10.80
C MET A 261 -8.67 9.32 -11.42
N ASP A 262 -9.97 9.33 -11.70
CA ASP A 262 -10.64 8.27 -12.45
C ASP A 262 -10.22 8.38 -13.92
N GLU A 263 -9.85 7.25 -14.54
CA GLU A 263 -9.31 7.19 -15.91
C GLU A 263 -10.34 7.70 -16.96
N ALA A 264 -11.61 7.79 -16.57
CA ALA A 264 -12.71 8.31 -17.39
C ALA A 264 -12.71 9.84 -17.58
N ASP A 265 -12.14 10.61 -16.65
CA ASP A 265 -12.33 12.07 -16.57
C ASP A 265 -11.03 12.88 -16.78
N THR A 266 -9.96 12.20 -17.19
CA THR A 266 -8.62 12.80 -17.38
C THR A 266 -8.22 12.77 -18.85
N ASN A 267 -8.09 13.94 -19.49
CA ASN A 267 -7.50 14.03 -20.82
C ASN A 267 -6.04 14.50 -20.70
N CYS A 268 -5.11 13.66 -21.12
CA CYS A 268 -3.68 13.94 -21.11
C CYS A 268 -3.17 14.18 -22.54
N GLU A 269 -2.56 15.33 -22.79
CA GLU A 269 -1.90 15.65 -24.05
C GLU A 269 -0.39 15.83 -23.84
N TRP A 270 0.40 15.35 -24.80
CA TRP A 270 1.86 15.49 -24.78
C TRP A 270 2.27 16.86 -25.34
N SER A 271 2.79 17.75 -24.50
CA SER A 271 3.18 19.12 -24.89
C SER A 271 4.58 19.21 -25.51
N GLY A 272 5.28 18.07 -25.64
CA GLY A 272 6.60 17.98 -26.27
C GLY A 272 7.77 17.83 -25.30
N TYR A 273 7.55 18.14 -24.02
CA TYR A 273 8.51 17.94 -22.93
C TYR A 273 7.87 17.39 -21.65
N GLU A 274 6.53 17.43 -21.54
CA GLU A 274 5.77 16.87 -20.43
C GLU A 274 4.37 16.39 -20.90
N TYR A 275 3.72 15.54 -20.11
CA TYR A 275 2.30 15.23 -20.27
C TYR A 275 1.48 16.24 -19.45
N GLU A 276 0.70 17.07 -20.13
CA GLU A 276 -0.25 17.98 -19.51
C GLU A 276 -1.61 17.27 -19.44
N CYS A 277 -2.02 16.92 -18.23
CA CYS A 277 -3.32 16.29 -17.97
C CYS A 277 -4.26 17.31 -17.35
N HIS A 278 -5.44 17.45 -17.95
CA HIS A 278 -6.51 18.27 -17.40
C HIS A 278 -7.68 17.36 -16.97
N THR A 279 -8.19 17.58 -15.77
CA THR A 279 -9.48 17.06 -15.35
C THR A 279 -10.57 17.83 -16.11
N ILE A 280 -11.55 17.14 -16.68
CA ILE A 280 -12.80 17.79 -17.10
C ILE A 280 -13.57 18.11 -15.81
N GLU A 281 -13.24 19.21 -15.17
CA GLU A 281 -14.12 19.78 -14.14
C GLU A 281 -15.23 20.58 -14.85
N THR A 282 -16.42 20.00 -14.96
CA THR A 282 -17.63 20.82 -14.98
C THR A 282 -17.87 21.30 -13.54
N VAL A 283 -17.39 22.49 -13.20
CA VAL A 283 -17.67 23.12 -11.90
C VAL A 283 -19.10 23.66 -11.93
N ASP A 284 -20.06 22.89 -11.46
CA ASP A 284 -21.43 23.38 -11.22
C ASP A 284 -21.41 24.33 -10.02
N ALA A 285 -21.30 25.64 -10.25
CA ALA A 285 -21.41 26.66 -9.21
C ALA A 285 -22.88 26.81 -8.75
N TYR A 286 -23.14 26.71 -7.44
CA TYR A 286 -24.48 26.89 -6.88
C TYR A 286 -24.68 28.34 -6.46
N TRP A 287 -25.60 29.04 -7.15
CA TRP A 287 -25.88 30.46 -6.94
C TRP A 287 -27.16 30.69 -6.14
N ASP A 288 -27.05 31.53 -5.10
CA ASP A 288 -28.18 32.06 -4.35
C ASP A 288 -28.57 33.45 -4.88
N ILE A 289 -29.86 33.63 -5.20
CA ILE A 289 -30.38 34.90 -5.72
C ILE A 289 -31.12 35.66 -4.62
N LEU A 290 -30.62 36.85 -4.28
CA LEU A 290 -31.19 37.76 -3.30
C LEU A 290 -32.01 38.84 -4.00
N TYR A 291 -33.32 38.89 -3.70
CA TYR A 291 -34.26 39.85 -4.28
C TYR A 291 -34.62 41.00 -3.32
N ASP A 292 -34.23 40.87 -2.05
CA ASP A 292 -34.55 41.78 -0.96
C ASP A 292 -33.32 42.49 -0.38
N ALA A 293 -32.15 42.29 -1.00
CA ALA A 293 -30.93 43.03 -0.67
C ALA A 293 -30.99 44.44 -1.28
N ASP A 294 -30.77 45.45 -0.43
CA ASP A 294 -30.66 46.85 -0.78
C ASP A 294 -29.28 47.18 -1.40
N SER A 295 -28.21 46.54 -0.91
CA SER A 295 -26.85 46.63 -1.48
C SER A 295 -25.96 45.46 -1.06
N CYS A 296 -25.01 45.06 -1.90
CA CYS A 296 -23.89 44.18 -1.52
C CYS A 296 -22.57 44.90 -1.83
N ASP A 297 -21.70 44.97 -0.83
CA ASP A 297 -20.38 45.56 -0.96
C ASP A 297 -19.37 44.70 -0.22
N TRP A 298 -18.12 44.78 -0.67
CA TRP A 298 -17.00 44.17 0.03
C TRP A 298 -16.82 44.89 1.38
N TYR A 299 -17.09 44.21 2.50
CA TYR A 299 -16.82 44.76 3.85
C TYR A 299 -15.64 44.12 4.63
N GLY A 300 -14.72 44.97 5.10
CA GLY A 300 -13.34 44.65 5.53
C GLY A 300 -13.12 43.70 6.74
N TRP A 301 -11.93 43.05 6.67
CA TRP A 301 -11.20 42.10 7.56
C TRP A 301 -11.30 40.62 7.21
N ASN A 302 -12.41 40.16 6.60
CA ASN A 302 -12.62 38.73 6.40
C ASN A 302 -12.71 38.27 4.93
N ALA A 303 -12.46 39.15 3.97
CA ALA A 303 -12.39 38.70 2.58
C ALA A 303 -13.77 38.54 1.87
N GLU A 304 -14.87 39.05 2.44
CA GLU A 304 -16.27 38.68 2.10
C GLU A 304 -17.11 39.82 1.48
N TYR A 305 -18.06 39.48 0.61
CA TYR A 305 -19.18 40.36 0.24
C TYR A 305 -20.25 40.35 1.33
N GLU A 306 -20.59 41.53 1.85
CA GLU A 306 -21.70 41.71 2.79
C GLU A 306 -22.91 42.34 2.08
N CYS A 307 -23.99 41.57 1.99
CA CYS A 307 -25.26 41.96 1.40
C CYS A 307 -26.26 42.41 2.47
N TYR A 308 -26.71 43.66 2.42
CA TYR A 308 -27.67 44.23 3.36
C TYR A 308 -29.10 44.16 2.84
N GLY A 309 -30.02 43.61 3.63
CA GLY A 309 -31.48 43.66 3.40
C GLY A 309 -32.20 44.41 4.52
N PRO A 310 -33.55 44.51 4.50
CA PRO A 310 -34.33 45.29 5.46
C PRO A 310 -34.28 44.72 6.89
N GLY A 311 -33.18 45.04 7.59
CA GLY A 311 -32.91 44.68 8.99
C GLY A 311 -31.91 43.55 9.22
N TYR A 312 -31.25 43.01 8.19
CA TYR A 312 -30.29 41.90 8.28
C TYR A 312 -29.13 42.05 7.29
N SER A 313 -28.01 41.35 7.52
CA SER A 313 -26.91 41.17 6.55
C SER A 313 -26.65 39.70 6.27
N TYR A 314 -26.24 39.41 5.02
CA TYR A 314 -25.80 38.10 4.52
C TYR A 314 -24.35 38.19 4.07
N TYR A 315 -23.61 37.09 4.15
CA TYR A 315 -22.19 37.02 3.79
C TYR A 315 -21.96 35.94 2.74
N PHE A 316 -21.23 36.30 1.69
CA PHE A 316 -20.90 35.41 0.57
C PHE A 316 -19.46 35.65 0.11
N GLY A 317 -18.86 34.61 -0.48
CA GLY A 317 -17.54 34.71 -1.10
C GLY A 317 -17.53 35.68 -2.29
N TYR A 318 -18.56 35.59 -3.15
CA TYR A 318 -18.70 36.46 -4.32
C TYR A 318 -20.17 36.81 -4.58
N CYS A 319 -20.41 38.05 -5.02
CA CYS A 319 -21.74 38.56 -5.39
C CYS A 319 -21.68 39.48 -6.60
N GLU A 320 -22.60 39.31 -7.54
CA GLU A 320 -22.80 40.24 -8.66
C GLU A 320 -24.13 40.98 -8.55
N HIS A 321 -24.11 42.30 -8.77
CA HIS A 321 -25.32 43.11 -8.85
C HIS A 321 -25.94 43.02 -10.24
N TYR A 322 -27.25 42.75 -10.26
CA TYR A 322 -28.04 42.86 -11.48
C TYR A 322 -29.23 43.79 -11.25
N ASN A 323 -29.53 44.59 -12.25
CA ASN A 323 -30.77 45.37 -12.30
C ASN A 323 -31.65 44.81 -13.41
N ASN A 324 -32.48 43.83 -13.05
CA ASN A 324 -33.43 43.26 -13.99
C ASN A 324 -34.81 43.87 -13.75
N SER A 325 -35.36 44.50 -14.80
CA SER A 325 -36.75 44.97 -14.81
C SER A 325 -37.13 45.93 -13.67
N GLY A 326 -36.15 46.71 -13.17
CA GLY A 326 -36.37 47.73 -12.14
C GLY A 326 -36.36 47.22 -10.70
N GLN A 327 -35.93 45.97 -10.48
CA GLN A 327 -35.62 45.42 -9.17
C GLN A 327 -34.11 45.23 -9.05
N ASN A 328 -33.53 45.71 -7.95
CA ASN A 328 -32.15 45.39 -7.59
C ASN A 328 -32.11 43.95 -7.10
N MET A 329 -31.23 43.14 -7.66
CA MET A 329 -30.99 41.76 -7.26
C MET A 329 -29.49 41.47 -7.22
N TYR A 330 -29.11 40.51 -6.41
CA TYR A 330 -27.74 40.04 -6.32
C TYR A 330 -27.72 38.52 -6.46
N ALA A 331 -26.85 37.98 -7.32
CA ALA A 331 -26.57 36.55 -7.34
C ALA A 331 -25.23 36.34 -6.63
N CYS A 332 -25.23 35.48 -5.62
CA CYS A 332 -24.09 35.26 -4.74
C CYS A 332 -23.77 33.78 -4.60
N THR A 333 -22.49 33.46 -4.37
CA THR A 333 -22.04 32.09 -4.11
C THR A 333 -20.83 32.08 -3.17
N ASN A 334 -20.57 30.91 -2.57
CA ASN A 334 -19.38 30.65 -1.76
C ASN A 334 -18.31 29.86 -2.51
N ASP A 335 -18.60 29.42 -3.73
CA ASP A 335 -17.78 28.44 -4.46
C ASP A 335 -16.49 29.04 -5.04
N PHE A 336 -16.44 30.36 -5.28
CA PHE A 336 -15.27 31.07 -5.82
C PHE A 336 -14.32 31.62 -4.75
N GLY A 337 -14.40 31.10 -3.52
CA GLY A 337 -13.56 31.59 -2.42
C GLY A 337 -13.90 33.03 -2.00
N TRP A 338 -13.02 33.63 -1.20
CA TRP A 338 -13.29 34.90 -0.51
C TRP A 338 -12.18 35.91 -0.86
N GLU A 339 -11.68 35.95 -2.09
CA GLU A 339 -10.57 36.84 -2.45
C GLU A 339 -11.04 38.00 -3.32
N SER A 340 -10.41 39.18 -3.20
CA SER A 340 -10.78 40.36 -4.00
C SER A 340 -10.54 40.20 -5.49
N ASP A 341 -9.72 39.23 -5.89
CA ASP A 341 -9.32 39.02 -7.28
C ASP A 341 -10.49 38.56 -8.17
N TRP A 342 -11.58 38.07 -7.55
CA TRP A 342 -12.81 37.68 -8.23
C TRP A 342 -13.72 38.85 -8.61
N GLU A 343 -13.49 40.06 -8.09
CA GLU A 343 -14.29 41.27 -8.37
C GLU A 343 -14.39 41.61 -9.88
N TYR A 344 -13.44 41.12 -10.70
CA TYR A 344 -13.35 41.41 -12.13
C TYR A 344 -13.28 40.15 -13.02
N TYR A 345 -13.60 38.97 -12.48
CA TYR A 345 -13.40 37.70 -13.18
C TYR A 345 -14.57 37.39 -14.14
N LEU A 346 -14.43 37.79 -15.40
CA LEU A 346 -15.47 37.70 -16.44
C LEU A 346 -15.39 36.45 -17.34
N TYR A 347 -14.38 35.59 -17.16
CA TYR A 347 -14.04 34.56 -18.15
C TYR A 347 -14.75 33.20 -17.94
N ASP A 348 -15.03 32.79 -16.70
CA ASP A 348 -15.60 31.44 -16.39
C ASP A 348 -17.02 31.45 -15.79
N THR A 349 -17.75 32.57 -15.84
CA THR A 349 -19.13 32.67 -15.31
C THR A 349 -20.23 32.64 -16.38
N ASN A 350 -19.89 32.26 -17.61
CA ASN A 350 -20.84 32.09 -18.71
C ASN A 350 -21.56 30.73 -18.64
N TYR A 351 -22.83 30.67 -19.05
CA TYR A 351 -23.49 29.38 -19.26
C TYR A 351 -22.78 28.56 -20.35
N GLU A 352 -22.81 27.23 -20.25
CA GLU A 352 -22.10 26.27 -21.14
C GLU A 352 -22.35 26.43 -22.66
N ASP A 353 -23.33 27.23 -23.10
CA ASP A 353 -23.56 27.53 -24.53
C ASP A 353 -22.80 28.77 -25.05
N GLY A 354 -21.94 29.36 -24.22
CA GLY A 354 -21.12 30.52 -24.56
C GLY A 354 -21.90 31.83 -24.68
N THR A 355 -23.13 31.90 -24.13
CA THR A 355 -23.90 33.14 -24.06
C THR A 355 -23.89 33.76 -22.67
N ASN A 356 -23.74 35.09 -22.64
CA ASN A 356 -24.06 35.89 -21.45
C ASN A 356 -25.57 35.82 -21.17
N PRO A 357 -26.01 35.91 -19.90
CA PRO A 357 -27.43 35.99 -19.57
C PRO A 357 -28.12 37.12 -20.38
N PRO A 358 -29.34 36.92 -20.92
CA PRO A 358 -29.90 37.83 -21.91
C PRO A 358 -30.26 39.19 -21.29
N GLY A 359 -29.62 40.31 -21.71
CA GLY A 359 -30.06 41.64 -21.29
C GLY A 359 -29.12 42.85 -21.35
N VAL A 360 -27.82 42.72 -21.68
CA VAL A 360 -26.88 43.86 -21.74
C VAL A 360 -26.34 44.06 -23.16
N GLY A 361 -26.48 45.28 -23.67
CA GLY A 361 -26.34 45.65 -25.06
C GLY A 361 -24.93 46.01 -25.53
N HIS A 362 -24.66 45.66 -26.79
CA HIS A 362 -23.89 46.33 -27.86
C HIS A 362 -22.62 47.15 -27.59
N GLU A 363 -21.64 46.90 -28.47
CA GLU A 363 -20.55 47.77 -28.99
C GLU A 363 -19.33 47.94 -28.06
N GLU A 364 -18.08 48.03 -28.52
CA GLU A 364 -17.37 48.00 -29.80
C GLU A 364 -15.89 47.93 -29.35
N TRP A 365 -15.05 47.06 -29.91
CA TRP A 365 -13.60 47.15 -29.69
C TRP A 365 -12.91 47.58 -30.98
N ASP A 366 -12.62 48.89 -31.08
CA ASP A 366 -11.68 49.45 -32.04
C ASP A 366 -10.44 50.01 -31.32
N TYR A 367 -9.38 49.22 -31.40
CA TYR A 367 -7.97 49.56 -31.68
C TYR A 367 -7.20 50.73 -31.01
N PHE A 368 -5.98 50.33 -30.58
CA PHE A 368 -4.69 51.05 -30.52
C PHE A 368 -4.45 52.17 -29.49
N ASN A 369 -3.45 51.99 -28.63
CA ASN A 369 -2.03 52.18 -29.00
C ASN A 369 -1.09 51.31 -28.17
#